data_AF-A0A257MV87-F1
#
_entry.id   AF-A0A257MV87-F1
#
_cell.length_a   1.000
_cell.length_b   1.000
_cell.length_c   1.000
_cell.angle_alpha   90.00
_cell.angle_beta   90.00
_cell.angle_gamma   90.00
#
_symmetry.space_group_name_H-M   'P 1'
#
loop_
_entity.id
_entity.type
_entity.pdbx_description
1 polymer ?
#
loop_
_entity_poly.entity_id
_entity_poly.type
_entity_poly.pdbx_seq_one_letter_code
_entity_poly.pdbx_strand_id
1 'polypeptide(L)'
;MKKIMWFMGLLLLSPLSHAEPLVDSYTAKLSSEDHFNSDGQRLKSAADIIRQDRANYHKFNIRDGEDQGDSFFGDKDNRERVPVMLKKGHLDKATQKSILNGTPVVLVNIYKNYIEVYLQ
;
A
#
# COMPACT_ATOMS: atom_id res chain seq x y z
N MET A 1 -44.48 27.53 43.46
CA MET A 1 -44.23 28.33 42.25
C MET A 1 -42.88 27.93 41.66
N LYS A 2 -42.84 27.77 40.33
CA LYS A 2 -41.67 27.77 39.41
C LYS A 2 -40.66 26.61 39.46
N LYS A 3 -40.79 25.82 38.38
CA LYS A 3 -39.88 24.87 37.73
C LYS A 3 -38.43 25.37 37.66
N ILE A 4 -37.45 24.49 37.85
CA ILE A 4 -36.15 24.61 37.19
C ILE A 4 -35.71 23.19 36.77
N MET A 5 -35.77 22.97 35.45
CA MET A 5 -35.24 21.81 34.75
C MET A 5 -33.89 22.25 34.19
N TRP A 6 -32.78 21.73 34.72
CA TRP A 6 -31.47 21.90 34.10
C TRP A 6 -31.25 20.77 33.10
N PHE A 7 -31.41 21.07 31.82
CA PHE A 7 -30.91 20.20 30.74
C PHE A 7 -29.39 20.39 30.66
N MET A 8 -28.64 19.39 31.12
CA MET A 8 -27.19 19.33 30.92
C MET A 8 -26.94 18.72 29.53
N GLY A 9 -26.64 19.57 28.55
CA GLY A 9 -26.32 19.15 27.18
C GLY A 9 -25.03 18.34 27.15
N LEU A 10 -25.13 17.08 26.71
CA LEU A 10 -23.99 16.19 26.49
C LEU A 10 -23.28 16.60 25.19
N LEU A 11 -22.13 17.27 25.30
CA LEU A 11 -21.23 17.54 24.17
C LEU A 11 -20.55 16.22 23.77
N LEU A 12 -20.99 15.65 22.65
CA LEU A 12 -20.32 14.52 22.01
C LEU A 12 -19.01 15.01 21.38
N LEU A 13 -17.87 14.76 22.04
CA LEU A 13 -16.55 14.87 21.41
C LEU A 13 -16.41 13.71 20.42
N SER A 14 -16.64 13.96 19.14
CA SER A 14 -16.24 13.01 18.09
C SER A 14 -14.70 12.94 18.04
N PRO A 15 -14.09 11.74 18.02
CA PRO A 15 -12.66 11.65 17.76
C PRO A 15 -12.38 12.18 16.36
N LEU A 16 -11.51 13.19 16.26
CA LEU A 16 -10.92 13.63 15.00
C LEU A 16 -10.14 12.45 14.43
N SER A 17 -10.72 11.76 13.45
CA SER A 17 -10.00 10.76 12.66
C SER A 17 -8.94 11.51 11.85
N HIS A 18 -7.70 11.50 12.32
CA HIS A 18 -6.56 12.06 11.59
C HIS A 18 -6.15 11.03 10.55
N ALA A 19 -6.21 11.40 9.27
CA ALA A 19 -5.58 10.61 8.22
C ALA A 19 -4.08 10.48 8.55
N GLU A 20 -3.52 9.28 8.45
CA GLU A 20 -2.06 9.13 8.62
C GLU A 20 -1.35 9.96 7.53
N PRO A 21 -0.27 10.68 7.87
CA PRO A 21 0.47 11.42 6.86
C PRO A 21 1.09 10.45 5.86
N LEU A 22 1.12 10.85 4.59
CA LEU A 22 1.85 10.15 3.54
C LEU A 22 3.34 10.11 3.94
N VAL A 23 3.91 8.93 3.98
CA VAL A 23 5.33 8.70 4.28
C VAL A 23 6.17 8.86 3.02
N ASP A 24 5.74 8.24 1.93
CA ASP A 24 6.42 8.27 0.64
C ASP A 24 5.45 7.82 -0.47
N SER A 25 5.86 7.91 -1.74
CA SER A 25 5.14 7.30 -2.85
C SER A 25 6.08 6.94 -4.00
N TYR A 26 5.68 5.95 -4.81
CA TYR A 26 6.40 5.59 -6.02
C TYR A 26 5.48 5.13 -7.13
N THR A 27 5.90 5.36 -8.36
CA THR A 27 5.38 4.69 -9.55
C THR A 27 6.28 3.50 -9.92
N ALA A 28 5.69 2.38 -10.33
CA ALA A 28 6.43 1.20 -10.75
C ALA A 28 5.71 0.41 -11.83
N LYS A 29 6.50 -0.20 -12.72
CA LYS A 29 6.02 -1.24 -13.63
C LYS A 29 6.11 -2.58 -12.89
N LEU A 30 4.99 -3.27 -12.72
CA LEU A 30 5.02 -4.64 -12.21
C LEU A 30 5.25 -5.58 -13.38
N SER A 31 6.50 -5.78 -13.78
CA SER A 31 6.86 -6.59 -14.95
C SER A 31 6.77 -8.09 -14.68
N SER A 32 7.06 -8.89 -15.71
CA SER A 32 6.99 -10.34 -15.61
C SER A 32 7.95 -10.90 -14.56
N GLU A 33 9.08 -10.24 -14.31
CA GLU A 33 10.09 -10.66 -13.34
C GLU A 33 9.57 -10.57 -11.89
N ASP A 34 8.62 -9.67 -11.62
CA ASP A 34 8.02 -9.49 -10.29
C ASP A 34 6.99 -10.56 -9.95
N HIS A 35 6.61 -11.39 -10.94
CA HIS A 35 5.60 -12.42 -10.77
C HIS A 35 6.16 -13.75 -10.24
N PHE A 36 7.46 -13.82 -9.95
CA PHE A 36 8.12 -15.04 -9.52
C PHE A 36 8.97 -14.77 -8.28
N ASN A 37 8.94 -15.70 -7.33
CA ASN A 37 9.88 -15.67 -6.21
C ASN A 37 11.28 -16.12 -6.65
N SER A 38 12.25 -16.09 -5.73
CA SER A 38 13.62 -16.53 -5.98
C SER A 38 13.77 -17.99 -6.41
N ASP A 39 12.76 -18.82 -6.16
CA ASP A 39 12.73 -20.23 -6.55
C ASP A 39 12.03 -20.44 -7.92
N GLY A 40 11.68 -19.35 -8.62
CA GLY A 40 11.00 -19.38 -9.90
C GLY A 40 9.51 -19.76 -9.81
N GLN A 41 8.92 -19.76 -8.61
CA GLN A 41 7.52 -20.09 -8.42
C GLN A 41 6.64 -18.86 -8.65
N ARG A 42 5.58 -19.03 -9.44
CA ARG A 42 4.64 -17.95 -9.76
C ARG A 42 3.88 -17.49 -8.51
N LEU A 43 3.98 -16.21 -8.21
CA LEU A 43 3.25 -15.52 -7.16
C LEU A 43 1.78 -15.39 -7.53
N LYS A 44 0.90 -15.49 -6.53
CA LYS A 44 -0.56 -15.55 -6.71
C LYS A 44 -1.31 -14.44 -6.00
N SER A 45 -0.59 -13.49 -5.39
CA SER A 45 -1.19 -12.36 -4.71
C SER A 45 -0.54 -11.05 -5.18
N ALA A 46 -1.33 -9.99 -5.26
CA ALA A 46 -0.82 -8.66 -5.62
C ALA A 46 0.18 -8.15 -4.57
N ALA A 47 -0.04 -8.46 -3.28
CA ALA A 47 0.90 -8.12 -2.22
C ALA A 47 2.28 -8.76 -2.42
N ASP A 48 2.32 -10.05 -2.79
CA ASP A 48 3.59 -10.74 -3.02
C ASP A 48 4.31 -10.19 -4.25
N ILE A 49 3.57 -9.85 -5.31
CA ILE A 49 4.13 -9.25 -6.53
C ILE A 49 4.73 -7.87 -6.22
N ILE A 50 3.99 -6.99 -5.52
CA ILE A 50 4.50 -5.68 -5.08
C ILE A 50 5.74 -5.84 -4.18
N ARG A 51 5.73 -6.84 -3.29
CA ARG A 51 6.89 -7.12 -2.42
C ARG A 51 8.11 -7.60 -3.23
N GLN A 52 7.89 -8.45 -4.23
CA GLN A 52 8.94 -8.95 -5.10
C GLN A 52 9.53 -7.83 -5.96
N ASP A 53 8.68 -6.98 -6.53
CA ASP A 53 9.06 -5.76 -7.24
C ASP A 53 9.94 -4.85 -6.35
N ARG A 54 9.52 -4.55 -5.11
CA ARG A 54 10.38 -3.78 -4.19
C ARG A 54 11.69 -4.49 -3.83
N ALA A 55 11.73 -5.81 -3.84
CA ALA A 55 12.98 -6.55 -3.67
C ALA A 55 13.86 -6.45 -4.93
N ASN A 56 13.27 -6.54 -6.11
CA ASN A 56 13.93 -6.38 -7.40
C ASN A 56 14.58 -4.99 -7.50
N TYR A 57 13.82 -3.94 -7.18
CA TYR A 57 14.30 -2.56 -7.22
C TYR A 57 15.45 -2.27 -6.24
N HIS A 58 15.27 -2.60 -4.96
CA HIS A 58 16.17 -2.18 -3.87
C HIS A 58 17.30 -3.16 -3.59
N LYS A 59 17.07 -4.47 -3.74
CA LYS A 59 18.06 -5.50 -3.39
C LYS A 59 18.79 -6.03 -4.61
N PHE A 60 18.07 -6.32 -5.69
CA PHE A 60 18.64 -7.00 -6.86
C PHE A 60 19.05 -6.04 -7.98
N ASN A 61 18.67 -4.76 -7.88
CA ASN A 61 18.91 -3.75 -8.90
C ASN A 61 18.36 -4.16 -10.29
N ILE A 62 17.24 -4.89 -10.27
CA ILE A 62 16.42 -5.24 -11.43
C ILE A 62 15.29 -4.20 -11.45
N ARG A 63 15.23 -3.40 -12.50
CA ARG A 63 14.35 -2.23 -12.60
C ARG A 63 13.84 -2.08 -14.02
N ASP A 64 12.62 -1.57 -14.12
CA ASP A 64 11.98 -1.16 -15.36
C ASP A 64 12.10 0.37 -15.57
N GLY A 65 11.80 0.84 -16.79
CA GLY A 65 11.97 2.24 -17.17
C GLY A 65 11.07 3.21 -16.43
N GLU A 66 9.91 2.72 -15.98
CA GLU A 66 8.90 3.48 -15.22
C GLU A 66 9.16 3.48 -13.70
N ASP A 67 10.15 2.74 -13.22
CA ASP A 67 10.34 2.52 -11.80
C ASP A 67 10.95 3.72 -11.08
N GLN A 68 10.24 4.16 -10.05
CA GLN A 68 10.70 5.13 -9.08
C GLN A 68 11.15 4.44 -7.80
N GLY A 69 12.15 5.04 -7.17
CA GLY A 69 12.62 4.63 -5.86
C GLY A 69 11.76 5.18 -4.75
N ASP A 70 11.82 4.52 -3.60
CA ASP A 70 11.18 4.94 -2.37
C ASP A 70 12.13 4.71 -1.19
N SER A 71 12.01 5.52 -0.15
CA SER A 71 12.86 5.41 1.04
C SER A 71 12.40 4.31 1.99
N PHE A 72 11.10 3.99 2.01
CA PHE A 72 10.50 3.13 3.02
C PHE A 72 10.81 1.65 2.80
N PHE A 73 10.65 1.14 1.59
CA PHE A 73 10.90 -0.24 1.19
C PHE A 73 12.35 -0.50 0.80
N GLY A 74 13.25 0.47 0.95
CA GLY A 74 14.68 0.22 0.98
C GLY A 74 15.06 -0.78 2.09
N ASP A 75 14.34 -0.73 3.22
CA ASP A 75 14.46 -1.70 4.31
C ASP A 75 13.73 -3.01 3.98
N LYS A 76 14.43 -4.14 4.17
CA LYS A 76 13.87 -5.49 4.01
C LYS A 76 12.70 -5.72 4.96
N ASP A 77 12.79 -5.28 6.20
CA ASP A 77 11.75 -5.54 7.20
C ASP A 77 10.45 -4.79 6.86
N ASN A 78 10.56 -3.64 6.18
CA ASN A 78 9.41 -2.94 5.64
C ASN A 78 8.79 -3.67 4.44
N ARG A 79 9.58 -4.30 3.57
CA ARG A 79 9.04 -5.12 2.47
C ARG A 79 8.22 -6.31 2.98
N GLU A 80 8.64 -6.96 4.07
CA GLU A 80 7.87 -8.04 4.69
C GLU A 80 6.50 -7.60 5.23
N ARG A 81 6.30 -6.28 5.46
CA ARG A 81 5.03 -5.72 5.94
C ARG A 81 4.00 -5.51 4.85
N VAL A 82 4.38 -5.56 3.56
CA VAL A 82 3.49 -5.29 2.41
C VAL A 82 2.14 -6.04 2.48
N PRO A 83 2.09 -7.36 2.78
CA PRO A 83 0.79 -8.07 2.86
C PRO A 83 -0.16 -7.50 3.90
N VAL A 84 0.35 -7.12 5.07
CA VAL A 84 -0.46 -6.53 6.15
C VAL A 84 -0.82 -5.08 5.84
N MET A 85 0.11 -4.32 5.24
CA MET A 85 -0.13 -2.93 4.86
C MET A 85 -1.19 -2.82 3.76
N LEU A 86 -1.12 -3.65 2.72
CA LEU A 86 -2.08 -3.66 1.63
C LEU A 86 -3.47 -4.08 2.11
N LYS A 87 -3.55 -5.08 3.00
CA LYS A 87 -4.80 -5.50 3.65
C LYS A 87 -5.48 -4.37 4.42
N LYS A 88 -4.70 -3.43 4.99
CA LYS A 88 -5.20 -2.28 5.75
C LYS A 88 -5.51 -1.06 4.90
N GLY A 89 -4.98 -1.00 3.67
CA GLY A 89 -5.13 0.14 2.79
C GLY A 89 -6.10 -0.14 1.65
N HIS A 90 -5.69 0.25 0.45
CA HIS A 90 -6.56 0.24 -0.71
C HIS A 90 -5.98 -0.54 -1.88
N LEU A 91 -6.80 -1.44 -2.43
CA LEU A 91 -6.60 -2.07 -3.73
C LEU A 91 -7.96 -2.47 -4.28
N ASP A 92 -8.42 -1.81 -5.34
CA ASP A 92 -9.66 -2.19 -6.00
C ASP A 92 -9.51 -3.49 -6.81
N LYS A 93 -10.65 -4.13 -7.12
CA LYS A 93 -10.68 -5.42 -7.83
C LYS A 93 -10.10 -5.36 -9.24
N ALA A 94 -10.27 -4.24 -9.95
CA ALA A 94 -9.77 -4.07 -11.30
C ALA A 94 -8.24 -3.94 -11.28
N THR A 95 -7.71 -3.08 -10.39
CA THR A 95 -6.27 -2.94 -10.15
C THR A 95 -5.65 -4.27 -9.74
N GLN A 96 -6.26 -4.99 -8.79
CA GLN A 96 -5.80 -6.33 -8.40
C GLN A 96 -5.75 -7.30 -9.59
N LYS A 97 -6.78 -7.31 -10.45
CA LYS A 97 -6.83 -8.19 -11.62
C LYS A 97 -5.75 -7.82 -12.64
N SER A 98 -5.50 -6.52 -12.85
CA SER A 98 -4.43 -6.04 -13.72
C SER A 98 -3.06 -6.48 -13.22
N ILE A 99 -2.82 -6.40 -11.91
CA ILE A 99 -1.58 -6.87 -11.28
C ILE A 99 -1.42 -8.39 -11.45
N LEU A 100 -2.46 -9.19 -11.20
CA LEU A 100 -2.34 -10.66 -11.23
C LEU A 100 -2.18 -11.26 -12.64
N ASN A 101 -2.66 -10.57 -13.67
CA ASN A 101 -2.82 -11.11 -15.02
C ASN A 101 -2.11 -10.28 -16.10
N GLY A 102 -1.33 -9.28 -15.72
CA GLY A 102 -0.67 -8.39 -16.66
C GLY A 102 0.52 -7.71 -16.03
N THR A 103 1.03 -6.69 -16.72
CA THR A 103 2.17 -5.91 -16.28
C THR A 103 1.80 -4.43 -16.15
N PRO A 104 0.94 -4.05 -15.20
CA PRO A 104 0.48 -2.68 -15.07
C PRO A 104 1.59 -1.76 -14.57
N VAL A 105 1.46 -0.47 -14.90
CA VAL A 105 2.12 0.57 -14.12
C VAL A 105 1.19 0.95 -12.98
N VAL A 106 1.71 1.04 -11.76
CA VAL A 106 0.94 1.37 -10.57
C VAL A 106 1.56 2.55 -9.84
N LEU A 107 0.73 3.35 -9.18
CA LEU A 107 1.13 4.30 -8.15
C LEU A 107 0.88 3.64 -6.78
N VAL A 108 1.90 3.64 -5.93
CA VAL A 108 1.80 3.16 -4.55
C VAL A 108 2.04 4.32 -3.60
N ASN A 109 1.02 4.66 -2.83
CA ASN A 109 1.11 5.60 -1.72
C ASN A 109 1.42 4.83 -0.44
N ILE A 110 2.47 5.25 0.27
CA ILE A 110 2.97 4.58 1.46
C ILE A 110 2.60 5.41 2.67
N TYR A 111 1.86 4.81 3.60
CA TYR A 111 1.59 5.35 4.92
C TYR A 111 2.29 4.49 5.97
N LYS A 112 2.31 4.96 7.22
CA LYS A 112 3.04 4.25 8.29
C LYS A 112 2.56 2.82 8.46
N ASN A 113 1.24 2.58 8.36
CA ASN A 113 0.62 1.29 8.67
C ASN A 113 -0.11 0.63 7.50
N TYR A 114 -0.26 1.31 6.37
CA TYR A 114 -0.99 0.80 5.20
C TYR A 114 -0.39 1.34 3.90
N ILE A 115 -0.76 0.71 2.78
CA ILE A 115 -0.45 1.23 1.44
C ILE A 115 -1.72 1.30 0.61
N GLU A 116 -1.78 2.28 -0.28
CA GLU A 116 -2.83 2.41 -1.28
C GLU A 116 -2.21 2.22 -2.66
N VAL A 117 -2.84 1.41 -3.51
CA VAL A 117 -2.33 1.05 -4.82
C VAL A 117 -3.35 1.41 -5.88
N TYR A 118 -2.93 2.19 -6.87
CA TYR A 118 -3.77 2.68 -7.95
C TYR A 118 -3.15 2.33 -9.30
N LEU A 119 -3.99 1.93 -10.25
CA LEU A 119 -3.57 1.80 -11.64
C LEU A 119 -3.21 3.18 -12.23
N GLN A 120 -2.17 3.23 -13.06
CA GLN A 120 -1.82 4.41 -13.87
C GLN A 120 -2.27 4.25 -15.33
#